data_AF-H0USH0-F1
#
_entry.id   AF-H0USH0-F1
#
_cell.length_a   1.000
_cell.length_b   1.000
_cell.length_c   1.000
_cell.angle_alpha   90.00
_cell.angle_beta   90.00
_cell.angle_gamma   90.00
#
_symmetry.space_group_name_H-M   'P 1'
#
loop_
_entity.id
_entity.type
_entity.pdbx_description
1 polymer ?
#
loop_
_entity_poly.entity_id
_entity_poly.type
_entity_poly.pdbx_seq_one_letter_code
_entity_poly.pdbx_strand_id
1 'polypeptide(L)'
;MGELDLISCVMCGKAFAAPRGSAPFCPVCKDEAVRLYLVIRAMLRDFPSLRLSVRDASELLGVPEEVVKALFAWDYSSPVSGTDGSCPMCGERSNLGGLCDRCRAYVRHRMMISDH
;
A
#
# COMPACT_ATOMS: atom_id res chain seq x y z
N MET A 1 -25.16 12.73 2.55
CA MET A 1 -24.11 13.55 1.91
C MET A 1 -22.83 13.26 2.66
N GLY A 2 -21.81 12.71 1.99
CA GLY A 2 -20.54 12.38 2.63
C GLY A 2 -19.77 13.64 2.99
N GLU A 3 -19.27 13.72 4.21
CA GLU A 3 -18.43 14.83 4.68
C GLU A 3 -17.07 14.77 3.97
N LEU A 4 -16.65 15.91 3.40
CA LEU A 4 -15.36 16.06 2.72
C LEU A 4 -14.38 16.75 3.65
N ASP A 5 -13.18 16.19 3.76
CA ASP A 5 -12.06 16.79 4.46
C ASP A 5 -11.07 17.38 3.45
N LEU A 6 -10.47 18.52 3.81
CA LEU A 6 -9.34 19.07 3.08
C LEU A 6 -8.05 18.48 3.66
N ILE A 7 -7.37 17.63 2.90
CA ILE A 7 -6.16 16.91 3.32
C ILE A 7 -4.99 17.18 2.37
N SER A 8 -3.76 16.99 2.84
CA SER A 8 -2.54 17.15 2.03
C SER A 8 -2.12 15.82 1.42
N CYS A 9 -1.78 15.82 0.13
CA CYS A 9 -1.26 14.63 -0.54
C CYS A 9 0.14 14.27 -0.02
N VAL A 10 0.33 13.04 0.43
CA VAL A 10 1.64 12.56 0.96
C VAL A 10 2.72 12.52 -0.12
N MET A 11 2.35 12.41 -1.41
CA MET A 11 3.30 12.33 -2.52
C MET A 11 3.76 13.70 -3.04
N CYS A 12 2.85 14.67 -3.18
CA CYS A 12 3.17 15.98 -3.79
C CYS A 12 2.95 17.19 -2.87
N GLY A 13 2.44 16.99 -1.65
CA GLY A 13 2.18 18.04 -0.67
C GLY A 13 0.95 18.93 -0.96
N LYS A 14 0.31 18.80 -2.13
CA LYS A 14 -0.85 19.63 -2.49
C LYS A 14 -2.09 19.27 -1.67
N ALA A 15 -2.83 20.28 -1.22
CA ALA A 15 -4.12 20.10 -0.58
C ALA A 15 -5.21 19.67 -1.59
N PHE A 16 -6.10 18.77 -1.18
CA PHE A 16 -7.24 18.32 -1.98
C PHE A 16 -8.42 17.91 -1.08
N ALA A 17 -9.64 18.04 -1.60
CA ALA A 17 -10.83 17.60 -0.89
C ALA A 17 -11.07 16.10 -1.14
N ALA A 18 -11.30 15.34 -0.08
CA ALA A 18 -11.57 13.91 -0.14
C ALA A 18 -12.58 13.49 0.91
N PRO A 19 -13.42 12.47 0.66
CA PRO A 19 -14.26 11.87 1.70
C PRO A 19 -13.43 11.45 2.92
N ARG A 20 -13.99 11.55 4.13
CA ARG A 20 -13.35 11.01 5.34
C ARG A 20 -12.91 9.55 5.14
N GLY A 21 -11.65 9.27 5.48
CA GLY A 21 -11.05 7.93 5.31
C GLY A 21 -10.60 7.58 3.89
N SER A 22 -10.49 8.56 2.99
CA SER A 22 -9.99 8.35 1.63
C SER A 22 -8.48 8.10 1.57
N ALA A 23 -8.02 7.71 0.37
CA ALA A 23 -6.61 7.60 0.04
C ALA A 23 -5.83 8.88 0.40
N PRO A 24 -4.61 8.78 0.93
CA PRO A 24 -3.75 9.93 1.22
C PRO A 24 -3.10 10.56 -0.03
N PHE A 25 -3.61 10.22 -1.23
CA PHE A 25 -3.10 10.63 -2.52
C PHE A 25 -4.14 11.45 -3.26
N CYS A 26 -3.72 12.61 -3.79
CA CYS A 26 -4.61 13.42 -4.62
C CYS A 26 -4.95 12.68 -5.93
N PRO A 27 -6.02 13.08 -6.64
CA PRO A 27 -6.44 12.41 -7.88
C PRO A 27 -5.32 12.31 -8.93
N VAL A 28 -4.40 13.27 -8.98
CA VAL A 28 -3.27 13.29 -9.92
C VAL A 28 -2.19 12.27 -9.54
N CYS A 29 -1.91 12.11 -8.24
CA CYS A 29 -0.89 11.19 -7.74
C CYS A 29 -1.42 9.78 -7.49
N LYS A 30 -2.74 9.57 -7.57
CA LYS A 30 -3.37 8.30 -7.24
C LYS A 30 -2.90 7.17 -8.15
N ASP A 31 -2.84 7.40 -9.46
CA ASP A 31 -2.41 6.37 -10.41
C ASP A 31 -0.96 5.96 -10.19
N GLU A 32 -0.10 6.94 -9.91
CA GLU A 32 1.29 6.71 -9.54
C GLU A 32 1.40 5.89 -8.25
N ALA A 33 0.62 6.24 -7.23
CA ALA A 33 0.59 5.52 -5.97
C ALA A 33 0.16 4.06 -6.17
N VAL A 34 -0.89 3.82 -6.96
CA VAL A 34 -1.31 2.44 -7.32
C VAL A 34 -0.16 1.70 -7.99
N ARG A 35 0.53 2.33 -8.93
CA ARG A 35 1.61 1.71 -9.69
C ARG A 35 2.79 1.34 -8.79
N LEU A 36 3.20 2.22 -7.88
CA LEU A 36 4.24 1.95 -6.87
C LEU A 36 3.85 0.81 -5.92
N TYR A 37 2.61 0.81 -5.42
CA TYR A 37 2.10 -0.26 -4.57
C TYR A 37 2.12 -1.62 -5.29
N LEU A 38 1.67 -1.66 -6.54
CA LEU A 38 1.66 -2.88 -7.34
C LEU A 38 3.08 -3.41 -7.62
N VAL A 39 4.07 -2.53 -7.83
CA VAL A 39 5.46 -2.93 -8.02
C VAL A 39 6.01 -3.62 -6.77
N ILE A 40 5.86 -3.03 -5.58
CA ILE A 40 6.35 -3.67 -4.34
C ILE A 40 5.62 -5.00 -4.11
N ARG A 41 4.31 -5.03 -4.35
CA ARG A 41 3.50 -6.24 -4.22
C ARG A 41 3.97 -7.35 -5.18
N ALA A 42 4.30 -7.01 -6.42
CA ALA A 42 4.85 -7.96 -7.39
C ALA A 42 6.23 -8.49 -6.93
N MET A 43 7.10 -7.62 -6.43
CA MET A 43 8.41 -8.05 -5.91
C MET A 43 8.29 -9.01 -4.71
N LEU A 44 7.40 -8.71 -3.76
CA LEU A 44 7.16 -9.58 -2.61
C LEU A 44 6.51 -10.92 -3.00
N ARG A 45 5.79 -10.95 -4.14
CA ARG A 45 5.23 -12.17 -4.72
C ARG A 45 6.31 -13.01 -5.40
N ASP A 46 7.08 -12.40 -6.28
CA ASP A 46 8.08 -13.08 -7.13
C ASP A 46 9.29 -13.53 -6.31
N PHE A 47 9.59 -12.82 -5.22
CA PHE A 47 10.69 -13.13 -4.31
C PHE A 47 10.17 -13.32 -2.87
N PRO A 48 9.59 -14.49 -2.53
CA PRO A 48 8.97 -14.71 -1.21
C PRO A 48 9.96 -14.72 -0.03
N SER A 49 11.26 -14.91 -0.29
CA SER A 49 12.33 -14.76 0.69
C SER A 49 12.80 -13.31 0.88
N LEU A 50 12.35 -12.38 0.01
CA LEU A 50 12.70 -10.98 0.08
C LEU A 50 12.09 -10.34 1.32
N ARG A 51 12.92 -9.61 2.05
CA ARG A 51 12.59 -8.96 3.31
C ARG A 51 12.80 -7.46 3.18
N LEU A 52 11.87 -6.81 2.48
CA LEU A 52 11.82 -5.37 2.25
C LEU A 52 11.36 -4.59 3.50
N SER A 53 12.17 -3.70 4.05
CA SER A 53 11.73 -2.70 5.03
C SER A 53 11.12 -1.47 4.36
N VAL A 54 10.51 -0.56 5.15
CA VAL A 54 10.08 0.77 4.64
C VAL A 54 11.24 1.50 3.98
N ARG A 55 12.42 1.47 4.60
CA ARG A 55 13.62 2.13 4.09
C ARG A 55 14.08 1.51 2.77
N ASP A 56 14.15 0.18 2.68
CA ASP A 56 14.54 -0.50 1.43
C ASP A 56 13.56 -0.17 0.30
N ALA A 57 12.26 -0.13 0.60
CA ALA A 57 11.23 0.24 -0.36
C ALA A 57 11.34 1.71 -0.80
N SER A 58 11.67 2.61 0.13
CA SER A 58 11.91 4.04 -0.12
C SER A 58 13.11 4.23 -1.05
N GLU A 59 14.22 3.58 -0.75
CA GLU A 59 15.44 3.62 -1.57
C GLU A 59 15.22 3.02 -2.97
N LEU A 60 14.51 1.89 -3.05
CA LEU A 60 14.22 1.20 -4.31
C LEU A 60 13.29 2.02 -5.23
N LEU A 61 12.24 2.60 -4.66
CA LEU A 61 11.24 3.36 -5.42
C LEU A 61 11.64 4.82 -5.64
N GLY A 62 12.64 5.33 -4.93
CA GLY A 62 13.03 6.73 -4.97
C GLY A 62 11.95 7.67 -4.42
N VAL A 63 11.13 7.19 -3.47
CA VAL A 63 10.06 7.98 -2.83
C VAL A 63 10.29 8.06 -1.33
N PRO A 64 9.83 9.11 -0.63
CA PRO A 64 9.96 9.21 0.82
C PRO A 64 9.34 8.03 1.57
N GLU A 65 9.90 7.67 2.71
CA GLU A 65 9.38 6.60 3.58
C GLU A 65 7.90 6.81 3.97
N GLU A 66 7.48 8.05 4.17
CA GLU A 66 6.08 8.41 4.44
C GLU A 66 5.15 8.02 3.28
N VAL A 67 5.60 8.14 2.03
CA VAL A 67 4.86 7.66 0.86
C VAL A 67 4.72 6.15 0.91
N VAL A 68 5.82 5.44 1.20
CA VAL A 68 5.80 3.97 1.32
C VAL A 68 4.80 3.53 2.40
N LYS A 69 4.87 4.11 3.62
CA LYS A 69 3.92 3.81 4.70
C LYS A 69 2.49 4.06 4.26
N ALA A 70 2.23 5.20 3.59
CA ALA A 70 0.92 5.56 3.07
C ALA A 70 0.39 4.58 2.01
N LEU A 71 1.25 4.04 1.15
CA LEU A 71 0.87 3.02 0.15
C LEU A 71 0.31 1.76 0.82
N PHE A 72 0.92 1.31 1.91
CA PHE A 72 0.47 0.12 2.64
C PHE A 72 -0.70 0.40 3.59
N ALA A 73 -0.77 1.60 4.17
CA ALA A 73 -1.89 2.02 5.00
C ALA A 73 -3.19 2.21 4.20
N TRP A 74 -3.08 2.60 2.93
CA TRP A 74 -4.22 2.77 2.04
C TRP A 74 -4.98 1.45 1.76
N ASP A 75 -4.37 0.29 2.05
CA ASP A 75 -4.95 -1.05 1.82
C ASP A 75 -5.63 -1.16 0.45
N TYR A 76 -4.89 -0.80 -0.60
CA TYR A 76 -5.41 -0.77 -1.96
C TYR A 76 -5.81 -2.19 -2.41
N SER A 77 -7.11 -2.48 -2.29
CA SER A 77 -7.73 -3.67 -2.84
C SER A 77 -7.87 -3.52 -4.35
N SER A 78 -6.84 -3.95 -5.08
CA SER A 78 -6.95 -4.05 -6.53
C SER A 78 -8.12 -4.99 -6.87
N PRO A 79 -9.08 -4.58 -7.71
CA PRO A 79 -10.22 -5.42 -8.10
C PRO A 79 -9.80 -6.67 -8.91
N VAL A 80 -8.54 -6.72 -9.36
CA VAL A 80 -7.95 -7.85 -10.09
C VAL A 80 -7.37 -8.92 -9.14
N SER A 81 -7.53 -8.75 -7.82
CA SER A 81 -7.07 -9.70 -6.81
C SER A 81 -8.02 -10.89 -6.71
N GLY A 82 -7.90 -11.79 -7.68
CA GLY A 82 -8.11 -13.23 -7.58
C GLY A 82 -9.47 -13.73 -7.08
N THR A 83 -10.33 -14.08 -8.04
CA THR A 83 -11.51 -14.96 -7.86
C THR A 83 -11.16 -16.38 -7.37
N ASP A 84 -9.86 -16.67 -7.24
CA ASP A 84 -9.23 -17.94 -6.91
C ASP A 84 -8.83 -18.07 -5.42
N GLY A 85 -9.09 -17.05 -4.59
CA GLY A 85 -8.80 -17.09 -3.17
C GLY A 85 -7.31 -17.18 -2.88
N SER A 86 -6.48 -16.51 -3.67
CA SER A 86 -5.02 -16.44 -3.48
C SER A 86 -4.62 -15.11 -2.85
N CYS A 87 -3.60 -15.15 -2.00
CA CYS A 87 -3.11 -13.98 -1.29
C CYS A 87 -2.58 -12.97 -2.32
N PRO A 88 -3.06 -11.72 -2.31
CA PRO A 88 -2.62 -10.74 -3.28
C PRO A 88 -1.11 -10.50 -3.23
N MET A 89 -0.49 -10.60 -2.04
CA MET A 89 0.94 -10.34 -1.80
C MET A 89 1.86 -11.52 -2.13
N CYS A 90 1.57 -12.73 -1.65
CA CYS A 90 2.48 -13.88 -1.82
C CYS A 90 1.95 -14.96 -2.78
N GLY A 91 0.71 -14.84 -3.27
CA GLY A 91 0.08 -15.85 -4.12
C GLY A 91 -0.39 -17.11 -3.39
N GLU A 92 -0.17 -17.24 -2.08
CA GLU A 92 -0.59 -18.42 -1.32
C GLU A 92 -2.10 -18.47 -1.11
N ARG A 93 -2.73 -19.65 -1.17
CA ARG A 93 -4.19 -19.78 -1.00
C ARG A 93 -4.63 -19.22 0.36
N SER A 94 -5.51 -18.22 0.33
CA SER A 94 -6.10 -17.56 1.48
C SER A 94 -7.64 -17.54 1.32
N ASN A 95 -8.34 -18.17 2.25
CA ASN A 95 -9.80 -18.31 2.23
C ASN A 95 -10.59 -16.99 2.43
N LEU A 96 -9.91 -15.85 2.54
CA LEU A 96 -10.47 -14.59 3.06
C LEU A 96 -10.47 -13.41 2.08
N GLY A 97 -10.16 -13.62 0.79
CA GLY A 97 -10.22 -12.55 -0.22
C GLY A 97 -9.30 -11.36 0.06
N GLY A 98 -8.22 -11.57 0.81
CA GLY A 98 -7.28 -10.53 1.25
C GLY A 98 -5.91 -11.09 1.59
N LEU A 99 -5.05 -10.29 2.23
CA LEU A 99 -3.71 -10.73 2.66
C LEU A 99 -3.79 -11.94 3.59
N CYS A 100 -2.98 -12.96 3.34
CA CYS A 100 -2.78 -14.08 4.27
C CYS A 100 -2.17 -13.60 5.58
N ASP A 101 -2.29 -14.39 6.66
CA ASP A 101 -1.83 -14.01 7.99
C ASP A 101 -0.34 -13.64 8.02
N ARG A 102 0.49 -14.33 7.23
CA ARG A 102 1.92 -14.03 7.09
C ARG A 102 2.16 -12.66 6.47
N CYS A 103 1.51 -12.36 5.35
CA CYS A 103 1.64 -11.07 4.67
C CYS A 103 1.03 -9.93 5.49
N ARG A 104 -0.05 -10.19 6.22
CA ARG A 104 -0.68 -9.24 7.13
C ARG A 104 0.24 -8.89 8.30
N ALA A 105 0.85 -9.89 8.93
CA ALA A 105 1.84 -9.68 10.00
C ALA A 105 3.07 -8.94 9.46
N TYR A 106 3.54 -9.29 8.27
CA TYR A 106 4.66 -8.63 7.62
C TYR A 106 4.41 -7.13 7.41
N VAL A 107 3.27 -6.77 6.79
CA VAL A 107 2.94 -5.37 6.51
C VAL A 107 2.80 -4.60 7.83
N ARG A 108 2.12 -5.17 8.85
CA ARG A 108 2.03 -4.53 10.18
C ARG A 108 3.39 -4.30 10.83
N HIS A 109 4.25 -5.31 10.84
CA HIS A 109 5.51 -5.24 11.58
C HIS A 109 6.65 -4.55 10.82
N ARG A 110 6.59 -4.42 9.50
CA ARG A 110 7.73 -3.91 8.70
C ARG A 110 7.41 -2.76 7.78
N MET A 111 6.13 -2.55 7.46
CA MET A 111 5.68 -1.47 6.59
C MET A 111 4.87 -0.41 7.35
N MET A 112 4.51 -0.66 8.62
CA MET A 112 3.69 0.24 9.45
C MET A 112 4.27 0.52 10.85
N ILE A 113 5.47 0.03 11.20
CA ILE A 113 6.10 0.42 12.46
C ILE A 113 6.65 1.84 12.30
N SER A 114 5.92 2.79 12.88
CA SER A 114 6.47 4.04 13.39
C SER A 114 7.25 3.69 14.65
N ASP A 115 8.57 3.53 14.52
CA ASP A 115 9.46 3.59 15.69
C ASP A 115 9.47 5.06 16.12
N HIS A 116 8.88 5.34 17.28
CA HIS A 116 8.85 6.68 17.86
C HIS A 116 10.09 6.93 18.69
#